data_AF-A0A8H4PIT2-F1
#
_entry.id   AF-A0A8H4PIT2-F1
#
_cell.length_a   1.000
_cell.length_b   1.000
_cell.length_c   1.000
_cell.angle_alpha   90.00
_cell.angle_beta   90.00
_cell.angle_gamma   90.00
#
_symmetry.space_group_name_H-M   'P 1'
#
loop_
_entity.id
_entity.type
_entity.pdbx_description
1 polymer ?
#
loop_
_entity_poly.entity_id
_entity_poly.type
_entity_poly.pdbx_seq_one_letter_code
_entity_poly.pdbx_strand_id
1 'polypeptide(L)'
;MLEGISDAVRGRADDEAAAAVGQLLAEARVELSTDRVFDAAYWAPDGNWTFDVEPASHDEILFTHVADAHPLICKWSSVTDAQIRLWKIDEAILGTADAGPRLDPLVDEAPVLAAPLTAAKKPLDW
;
A
#
# COMPACT_ATOMS: atom_id res chain seq x y z
N MET A 1 7.88 2.55 8.94
CA MET A 1 8.90 3.60 9.22
C MET A 1 8.58 4.42 10.47
N LEU A 2 7.40 5.06 10.56
CA LEU A 2 6.97 5.82 11.75
C LEU A 2 7.07 5.04 13.08
N GLU A 3 6.77 3.74 13.08
CA GLU A 3 6.93 2.87 14.25
C GLU A 3 8.38 2.85 14.79
N GLY A 4 9.37 2.68 13.90
CA GLY A 4 10.77 2.69 14.27
C GLY A 4 11.25 4.05 14.79
N ILE A 5 10.71 5.15 14.24
CA ILE A 5 10.99 6.51 14.73
C ILE A 5 10.42 6.68 16.15
N SER A 6 9.17 6.27 16.38
CA SER A 6 8.53 6.34 17.70
C SER A 6 9.34 5.59 18.76
N ASP A 7 9.82 4.39 18.45
CA ASP A 7 10.58 3.58 19.38
C ASP A 7 11.97 4.16 19.64
N ALA A 8 12.65 4.68 18.60
CA ALA A 8 13.94 5.34 18.75
C ALA A 8 13.86 6.62 19.59
N VAL A 9 12.84 7.46 19.38
CA VAL A 9 12.65 8.72 20.12
C VAL A 9 12.34 8.45 21.58
N ARG A 10 11.53 7.43 21.90
CA ARG A 10 11.26 7.02 23.29
C ARG A 10 12.53 6.64 24.05
N GLY A 11 13.52 6.05 23.35
CA GLY A 11 14.81 5.70 23.94
C GLY A 11 15.72 6.88 24.29
N ARG A 12 15.43 8.09 23.79
CA ARG A 12 16.28 9.29 23.97
C ARG A 12 15.93 10.13 25.20
N ALA A 13 14.88 9.76 25.95
CA ALA A 13 14.33 10.52 27.09
C ALA A 13 13.90 11.97 26.74
N ASP A 14 13.45 12.17 25.50
CA ASP A 14 12.74 13.38 25.07
C ASP A 14 11.23 13.08 25.08
N ASP A 15 10.59 13.33 26.22
CA ASP A 15 9.20 12.95 26.46
C ASP A 15 8.22 13.70 25.55
N GLU A 16 8.52 14.95 25.19
CA GLU A 16 7.67 15.77 24.33
C GLU A 16 7.73 15.25 22.88
N ALA A 17 8.94 15.02 22.35
CA ALA A 17 9.10 14.43 21.03
C ALA A 17 8.52 13.01 20.96
N ALA A 18 8.68 12.21 22.02
CA ALA A 18 8.11 10.87 22.10
C ALA A 18 6.58 10.90 22.11
N ALA A 19 5.97 11.84 22.83
CA ALA A 19 4.52 12.03 22.84
C ALA A 19 4.00 12.46 21.46
N ALA A 20 4.66 13.42 20.81
CA ALA A 20 4.26 13.92 19.50
C ALA A 20 4.33 12.82 18.41
N VAL A 21 5.44 12.07 18.34
CA VAL A 21 5.57 10.97 17.37
C VAL A 21 4.63 9.81 17.71
N GLY A 22 4.40 9.53 18.99
CA GLY A 22 3.43 8.54 19.45
C GLY A 22 2.00 8.88 19.03
N GLN A 23 1.62 10.15 19.11
CA GLN A 23 0.32 10.63 18.62
C GLN A 23 0.19 10.47 17.10
N LEU A 24 1.20 10.89 16.33
CA LEU A 24 1.23 10.70 14.88
C LEU A 24 1.07 9.22 14.50
N LEU A 25 1.73 8.32 15.24
CA LEU A 25 1.60 6.88 14.99
C LEU A 25 0.19 6.37 15.31
N ALA A 26 -0.43 6.84 16.40
CA ALA A 26 -1.79 6.44 16.75
C ALA A 26 -2.81 6.90 15.68
N GLU A 27 -2.68 8.14 15.22
CA GLU A 27 -3.50 8.70 14.14
C GLU A 27 -3.28 7.92 12.82
N ALA A 28 -2.03 7.62 12.47
CA ALA A 28 -1.71 6.83 11.29
C ALA A 28 -2.37 5.45 11.31
N ARG A 29 -2.39 4.76 12.46
CA ARG A 29 -3.03 3.44 12.60
C ARG A 29 -4.53 3.50 12.36
N VAL A 30 -5.19 4.57 12.79
CA VAL A 30 -6.63 4.74 12.58
C VAL A 30 -6.91 5.07 11.12
N GLU A 31 -6.24 6.08 10.57
CA GLU A 31 -6.50 6.55 9.20
C GLU A 31 -6.05 5.56 8.13
N LEU A 32 -4.94 4.84 8.33
CA LEU A 32 -4.47 3.82 7.39
C LEU A 32 -5.05 2.42 7.68
N SER A 33 -6.07 2.33 8.54
CA SER A 33 -6.81 1.08 8.71
C SER A 33 -7.55 0.71 7.42
N THR A 34 -7.74 -0.59 7.19
CA THR A 34 -8.44 -1.11 6.01
C THR A 34 -9.82 -0.47 5.85
N ASP A 35 -10.57 -0.31 6.93
CA ASP A 35 -11.90 0.29 6.91
C ASP A 35 -11.89 1.75 6.44
N ARG A 36 -10.79 2.49 6.67
CA ARG A 36 -10.65 3.91 6.30
C ARG A 36 -10.08 4.11 4.91
N VAL A 37 -9.12 3.27 4.52
CA VAL A 37 -8.53 3.29 3.17
C VAL A 37 -9.54 2.83 2.12
N PHE A 38 -10.48 1.94 2.48
CA PHE A 38 -11.56 1.50 1.61
C PHE A 38 -12.91 2.17 1.91
N ASP A 39 -12.89 3.33 2.57
CA ASP A 39 -14.11 4.07 2.91
C ASP A 39 -14.80 4.61 1.65
N ALA A 40 -16.13 4.76 1.73
CA ALA A 40 -16.96 5.29 0.64
C ALA A 40 -16.63 6.75 0.27
N ALA A 41 -15.85 7.46 1.09
CA ALA A 41 -15.27 8.75 0.74
C ALA A 41 -14.31 8.67 -0.46
N TYR A 42 -13.60 7.53 -0.63
CA TYR A 42 -12.57 7.34 -1.66
C TYR A 42 -12.98 6.32 -2.74
N TRP A 43 -13.95 5.46 -2.42
CA TRP A 43 -14.42 4.39 -3.30
C TRP A 43 -15.92 4.51 -3.57
N ALA A 44 -16.28 4.48 -4.84
CA ALA A 44 -17.66 4.40 -5.27
C ALA A 44 -18.21 2.96 -5.11
N PRO A 45 -19.55 2.79 -5.01
CA PRO A 45 -20.16 1.46 -4.82
C PRO A 45 -19.92 0.46 -5.96
N ASP A 46 -19.48 0.94 -7.13
CA ASP A 46 -19.10 0.14 -8.29
C ASP A 46 -17.64 -0.37 -8.22
N GLY A 47 -16.90 0.00 -7.17
CA GLY A 47 -15.50 -0.34 -6.97
C GLY A 47 -14.52 0.58 -7.69
N ASN A 48 -15.01 1.66 -8.31
CA ASN A 48 -14.14 2.69 -8.89
C ASN A 48 -13.70 3.70 -7.82
N TRP A 49 -12.56 4.36 -8.02
CA TRP A 49 -12.07 5.40 -7.12
C TRP A 49 -12.70 6.76 -7.43
N THR A 50 -12.79 7.65 -6.43
CA THR A 50 -13.44 8.96 -6.54
C THR A 50 -12.47 10.15 -6.62
N PHE A 51 -11.16 9.89 -6.54
CA PHE A 51 -10.10 10.90 -6.53
C PHE A 51 -9.32 10.94 -7.85
N ASP A 52 -8.63 12.04 -8.11
CA ASP A 52 -7.86 12.19 -9.35
C ASP A 52 -6.56 11.37 -9.29
N VAL A 53 -6.31 10.61 -10.35
CA VAL A 53 -5.10 9.80 -10.53
C VAL A 53 -4.42 10.21 -11.82
N GLU A 54 -3.24 10.81 -11.72
CA GLU A 54 -2.43 11.17 -12.89
C GLU A 54 -1.67 9.93 -13.39
N PRO A 55 -1.84 9.52 -14.66
CA PRO A 55 -1.04 8.44 -15.21
C PRO A 55 0.39 8.93 -15.45
N ALA A 56 1.39 8.10 -15.09
CA ALA A 56 2.80 8.44 -15.25
C ALA A 56 3.26 8.58 -16.72
N SER A 57 2.48 8.05 -17.67
CA SER A 57 2.70 8.11 -19.12
C SER A 57 1.34 8.10 -19.85
N HIS A 58 1.33 8.17 -21.18
CA HIS A 58 0.12 7.95 -22.01
C HIS A 58 -0.49 6.53 -21.89
N ASP A 59 -0.12 5.77 -20.87
CA ASP A 59 -0.56 4.41 -20.61
C ASP A 59 -1.76 4.33 -19.65
N GLU A 60 -2.30 3.12 -19.55
CA GLU A 60 -3.39 2.74 -18.66
C GLU A 60 -3.06 3.01 -17.18
N ILE A 61 -4.08 3.44 -16.42
CA ILE A 61 -3.97 3.63 -14.98
C ILE A 61 -3.83 2.25 -14.31
N LEU A 62 -2.62 1.96 -13.81
CA LEU A 62 -2.34 0.79 -12.99
C LEU A 62 -2.86 0.98 -11.55
N PHE A 63 -3.15 -0.12 -10.87
CA PHE A 63 -3.54 -0.11 -9.44
C PHE A 63 -2.49 0.56 -8.54
N THR A 64 -1.21 0.46 -8.89
CA THR A 64 -0.13 1.15 -8.16
C THR A 64 -0.34 2.67 -8.21
N HIS A 65 -0.71 3.23 -9.36
CA HIS A 65 -0.98 4.66 -9.48
C HIS A 65 -2.17 5.10 -8.62
N VAL A 66 -3.22 4.26 -8.55
CA VAL A 66 -4.39 4.52 -7.68
C VAL A 66 -4.01 4.50 -6.20
N ALA A 67 -3.19 3.54 -5.79
CA ALA A 67 -2.69 3.46 -4.41
C ALA A 67 -1.81 4.67 -4.07
N ASP A 68 -0.90 5.07 -4.96
CA ASP A 68 0.00 6.20 -4.75
C ASP A 68 -0.74 7.55 -4.71
N ALA A 69 -1.85 7.66 -5.45
CA ALA A 69 -2.72 8.84 -5.46
C ALA A 69 -3.78 8.84 -4.34
N HIS A 70 -3.87 7.78 -3.54
CA HIS A 70 -4.88 7.70 -2.49
C HIS A 70 -4.65 8.80 -1.43
N PRO A 71 -5.63 9.68 -1.14
CA PRO A 71 -5.41 10.88 -0.33
C PRO A 71 -4.79 10.61 1.06
N LEU A 72 -5.23 9.55 1.74
CA LEU A 72 -4.64 9.15 3.02
C LEU A 72 -3.20 8.64 2.89
N ILE A 73 -2.90 7.89 1.82
CA ILE A 73 -1.55 7.38 1.58
C ILE A 73 -0.63 8.56 1.29
N CYS A 74 -1.01 9.50 0.41
CA CYS A 74 -0.22 10.71 0.14
C CYS A 74 0.04 11.54 1.40
N LYS A 75 -1.00 11.73 2.24
CA LYS A 75 -0.89 12.47 3.51
C LYS A 75 0.17 11.82 4.42
N TRP A 76 0.05 10.53 4.67
CA TRP A 76 0.92 9.84 5.61
C TRP A 76 2.33 9.58 5.08
N SER A 77 2.51 9.44 3.77
CA SER A 77 3.82 9.48 3.14
C SER A 77 4.50 10.82 3.41
N SER A 78 3.80 11.94 3.19
CA SER A 78 4.34 13.28 3.46
C SER A 78 4.71 13.51 4.93
N VAL A 79 3.88 13.03 5.86
CA VAL A 79 4.17 13.08 7.31
C VAL A 79 5.39 12.25 7.65
N THR A 80 5.51 11.06 7.05
CA THR A 80 6.67 10.18 7.26
C THR A 80 7.94 10.85 6.73
N ASP A 81 7.93 11.39 5.51
CA ASP A 81 9.05 12.12 4.93
C ASP A 81 9.49 13.31 5.79
N ALA A 82 8.55 14.03 6.38
CA ALA A 82 8.85 15.12 7.30
C ALA A 82 9.59 14.60 8.55
N GLN A 83 9.18 13.46 9.11
CA GLN A 83 9.86 12.84 10.24
C GLN A 83 11.26 12.33 9.85
N ILE A 84 11.42 11.70 8.70
CA ILE A 84 12.73 11.26 8.17
C ILE A 84 13.71 12.43 8.11
N ARG A 85 13.27 13.55 7.53
CA ARG A 85 14.07 14.78 7.42
C ARG A 85 14.38 15.40 8.77
N LEU A 86 13.41 15.45 9.69
CA LEU A 86 13.58 15.99 11.03
C LEU A 86 14.65 15.21 11.81
N TRP A 87 14.58 13.88 11.74
CA TRP A 87 15.48 12.99 12.46
C TRP A 87 16.77 12.66 11.69
N LYS A 88 16.92 13.19 10.47
CA LYS A 88 18.06 12.96 9.57
C LYS A 88 18.33 11.46 9.37
N ILE A 89 17.26 10.70 9.17
CA ILE A 89 17.35 9.25 8.95
C ILE A 89 17.88 9.03 7.54
N ASP A 90 18.96 8.27 7.44
CA ASP A 90 19.52 7.85 6.17
C ASP A 90 18.83 6.55 5.72
N GLU A 91 17.93 6.67 4.74
CA GLU A 91 17.16 5.56 4.19
C GLU A 91 18.02 4.57 3.41
N ALA A 92 19.18 4.98 2.90
CA ALA A 92 20.08 4.09 2.21
C ALA A 92 20.68 3.04 3.17
N ILE A 93 20.89 3.42 4.43
CA ILE A 93 21.34 2.50 5.48
C ILE A 93 20.26 1.46 5.81
N LEU A 94 18.99 1.87 5.71
CA LEU A 94 17.84 1.00 5.98
C LEU A 94 17.46 0.11 4.80
N GLY A 95 18.20 0.17 3.68
CA GLY A 95 17.93 -0.61 2.48
C GLY A 95 16.62 -0.26 1.78
N THR A 96 16.00 0.88 2.13
CA THR A 96 14.70 1.30 1.57
C THR A 96 14.86 1.99 0.21
N ALA A 97 16.06 2.49 -0.08
CA ALA A 97 16.42 3.10 -1.37
C ALA A 97 16.51 2.08 -2.53
N ASP A 98 16.58 0.79 -2.21
CA ASP A 98 16.48 -0.31 -3.16
C ASP A 98 15.24 -1.12 -2.82
N ALA A 99 14.06 -0.60 -3.18
CA ALA A 99 12.90 -1.45 -3.45
C ALA A 99 13.21 -2.28 -4.71
N GLY A 100 14.19 -3.19 -4.59
CA GLY A 100 14.45 -4.25 -5.53
C GLY A 100 13.19 -5.08 -5.76
N PRO A 101 13.15 -5.90 -6.82
CA PRO A 101 11.92 -6.50 -7.33
C PRO A 101 11.18 -7.15 -6.18
N ARG A 102 10.00 -6.59 -5.88
CA ARG A 102 8.99 -7.16 -5.00
C ARG A 102 8.96 -8.64 -5.33
N LEU A 103 9.37 -9.48 -4.36
CA LEU A 103 9.62 -10.91 -4.54
C LEU A 103 8.71 -11.45 -5.64
N ASP A 104 9.29 -11.89 -6.76
CA ASP A 104 8.55 -12.61 -7.78
C ASP A 104 7.65 -13.60 -7.04
N PRO A 105 6.32 -13.58 -7.26
CA PRO A 105 5.46 -14.58 -6.65
C PRO A 105 6.11 -15.89 -7.01
N LEU A 106 6.50 -16.68 -6.00
CA LEU A 106 7.12 -17.97 -6.19
C LEU A 106 6.17 -18.73 -7.12
N VAL A 107 6.54 -18.77 -8.40
CA VAL A 107 5.82 -19.48 -9.45
C VAL A 107 6.11 -20.94 -9.18
N ASP A 108 5.39 -21.47 -8.20
CA ASP A 108 5.17 -22.90 -8.03
C ASP A 108 3.78 -23.11 -7.39
N GLU A 109 2.75 -22.61 -8.07
CA GLU A 109 1.55 -23.42 -8.21
C GLU A 109 1.32 -23.62 -9.71
N ALA A 110 1.39 -24.90 -10.09
CA ALA A 110 1.33 -25.36 -11.47
C ALA A 110 0.18 -24.71 -12.26
N PRO A 111 0.35 -24.46 -13.58
CA PRO A 111 -0.77 -24.11 -14.42
C PRO A 111 -1.77 -25.26 -14.34
N VAL A 112 -3.00 -24.96 -13.91
CA VAL A 112 -4.13 -25.87 -14.13
C VAL A 112 -4.36 -25.88 -15.64
N LEU A 113 -3.56 -26.73 -16.30
CA LEU A 113 -3.68 -27.10 -17.69
C LEU A 113 -5.12 -27.56 -17.91
N ALA A 114 -5.76 -26.89 -18.85
CA ALA A 114 -6.97 -27.33 -19.50
C ALA A 114 -6.94 -28.85 -19.72
N ALA A 115 -7.86 -29.56 -19.07
CA ALA A 115 -8.14 -30.94 -19.41
C ALA A 115 -9.15 -30.95 -20.59
N PRO A 116 -9.01 -31.92 -21.50
CA PRO A 116 -9.38 -31.77 -22.91
C PRO A 116 -10.86 -32.01 -23.20
N LEU A 117 -11.33 -31.39 -24.29
CA LEU A 117 -12.53 -31.76 -25.02
C LEU A 117 -12.51 -33.26 -25.33
N THR A 118 -13.24 -34.05 -24.56
CA THR A 118 -13.63 -35.40 -24.97
C THR A 118 -15.03 -35.34 -25.57
N ALA A 119 -15.06 -35.34 -26.90
CA ALA A 119 -16.26 -35.60 -27.65
C ALA A 119 -16.74 -37.03 -27.35
N ALA A 120 -17.88 -37.16 -26.68
CA ALA A 120 -18.64 -38.41 -26.61
C ALA A 120 -20.14 -38.11 -26.80
N LYS A 121 -20.63 -38.57 -27.94
CA LYS A 121 -21.98 -38.47 -28.47
C LYS A 121 -23.05 -38.99 -27.50
N LYS A 122 -24.14 -38.24 -27.30
CA LYS A 122 -25.50 -38.80 -27.29
C LYS A 122 -26.55 -37.72 -27.57
N PRO A 123 -27.44 -37.89 -28.57
CA PRO A 123 -28.54 -36.97 -28.80
C PRO A 123 -29.68 -37.32 -27.84
N LEU A 124 -30.33 -36.33 -27.25
CA LEU A 124 -31.64 -36.52 -26.65
C LEU A 124 -32.53 -35.34 -27.06
N ASP A 125 -33.40 -35.64 -28.03
CA ASP A 125 -34.66 -34.95 -28.27
C ASP A 125 -35.51 -34.94 -27.00
N TRP A 126 -36.10 -33.79 -26.71
CA TRP A 126 -37.39 -33.68 -26.03
C TRP A 126 -38.20 -32.59 -26.71
#